data_AF-A6I5U5-F1
#
_entry.id   AF-A6I5U5-F1
#
_cell.length_a   1.000
_cell.length_b   1.000
_cell.length_c   1.000
_cell.angle_alpha   90.00
_cell.angle_beta   90.00
_cell.angle_gamma   90.00
#
_symmetry.space_group_name_H-M   'P 1'
#
loop_
_entity.id
_entity.type
_entity.pdbx_description
1 polymer ?
#
loop_
_entity_poly.entity_id
_entity_poly.type
_entity_poly.pdbx_seq_one_letter_code
_entity_poly.pdbx_strand_id
1 'polypeptide(L)'
;MCIDKQVEALCCSQKPISTLDNRTLVITSHSGQIVKHGDRKCVLSGGISIYHCSYEKECLIIEFEVNFPENGFLYPDKLLLLETSFLKKKREVEETGEMDQVELVDFDPNQKRRHHYNGDVYEDYEHHPRGGIQCQT
;
A
#
# COMPACT_ATOMS: atom_id res chain seq x y z
N MET A 1 15.99 -0.58 -0.86
CA MET A 1 14.61 -0.52 -1.39
C MET A 1 14.68 -0.38 -2.90
N CYS A 2 13.90 -1.16 -3.65
CA CYS A 2 13.80 -1.09 -5.11
C CYS A 2 12.43 -0.53 -5.47
N ILE A 3 12.38 0.58 -6.22
CA ILE A 3 11.13 1.21 -6.62
C ILE A 3 10.78 0.76 -8.04
N ASP A 4 9.67 0.04 -8.17
CA ASP A 4 9.16 -0.49 -9.43
C ASP A 4 7.87 0.23 -9.85
N LYS A 5 7.72 0.49 -11.15
CA LYS A 5 6.42 0.86 -11.70
C LYS A 5 5.51 -0.36 -11.70
N GLN A 6 4.20 -0.17 -11.57
CA GLN A 6 3.23 -1.28 -11.62
C GLN A 6 3.45 -2.24 -12.80
N VAL A 7 3.76 -1.72 -13.99
CA VAL A 7 4.03 -2.55 -15.18
C VAL A 7 5.31 -3.39 -15.00
N GLU A 8 6.36 -2.82 -14.42
CA GLU A 8 7.63 -3.53 -14.16
C GLU A 8 7.50 -4.57 -13.05
N ALA A 9 6.55 -4.38 -12.12
CA ALA A 9 6.26 -5.34 -11.06
C ALA A 9 5.45 -6.55 -11.55
N LEU A 10 4.66 -6.36 -12.61
CA LEU A 10 3.88 -7.42 -13.28
C LEU A 10 4.67 -8.10 -14.42
N CYS A 11 5.58 -7.37 -15.05
CA CYS A 11 6.38 -7.84 -16.18
C CYS A 11 7.82 -8.15 -15.76
N CYS A 12 8.60 -8.67 -16.71
CA CYS A 12 10.05 -8.77 -16.58
C CYS A 12 10.67 -7.38 -16.45
N SER A 13 11.51 -7.17 -15.44
CA SER A 13 12.27 -5.94 -15.22
C SER A 13 13.74 -6.28 -14.97
N GLN A 14 14.63 -5.38 -15.39
CA GLN A 14 16.05 -5.48 -15.13
C GLN A 14 16.56 -4.16 -14.55
N LYS A 15 17.14 -4.19 -13.36
CA LYS A 15 17.56 -2.99 -12.63
C LYS A 15 18.96 -3.12 -12.03
N PRO A 16 19.85 -2.15 -12.25
CA PRO A 16 21.12 -2.09 -11.56
C PRO A 16 20.92 -1.58 -10.12
N ILE A 17 21.53 -2.28 -9.15
CA ILE A 17 21.63 -1.86 -7.75
C ILE A 17 23.11 -1.70 -7.40
N SER A 18 23.46 -0.54 -6.87
CA SER A 18 24.81 -0.29 -6.35
C SER A 18 24.90 -0.77 -4.90
N THR A 19 25.93 -1.54 -4.58
CA THR A 19 26.19 -2.04 -3.23
C THR A 19 27.19 -1.15 -2.50
N LEU A 20 27.34 -1.33 -1.18
CA LEU A 20 28.25 -0.55 -0.33
C LEU A 20 29.74 -0.78 -0.66
N ASP A 21 30.04 -1.94 -1.26
CA ASP A 21 31.33 -2.37 -1.78
C ASP A 21 31.59 -1.87 -3.22
N ASN A 22 30.85 -0.85 -3.68
CA ASN A 22 30.95 -0.21 -4.99
C ASN A 22 30.78 -1.16 -6.19
N ARG A 23 30.08 -2.29 -6.00
CA ARG A 23 29.71 -3.19 -7.10
C ARG A 23 28.32 -2.82 -7.61
N THR A 24 28.09 -3.06 -8.90
CA THR A 24 26.75 -2.95 -9.49
C THR A 24 26.21 -4.33 -9.77
N LEU A 25 25.14 -4.70 -9.08
CA LEU A 25 24.41 -5.95 -9.31
C LEU A 25 23.22 -5.66 -10.23
N VAL A 26 23.09 -6.45 -11.29
CA VAL A 26 21.92 -6.36 -12.18
C VAL A 26 20.90 -7.39 -11.74
N ILE A 27 19.77 -6.91 -11.21
CA ILE A 27 18.69 -7.74 -10.72
C ILE A 27 17.67 -7.90 -11.82
N THR A 28 17.29 -9.14 -12.09
CA THR A 28 16.35 -9.47 -13.16
C THR A 28 15.16 -10.18 -12.54
N SER A 29 13.96 -9.64 -12.73
CA SER A 29 12.71 -10.38 -12.51
C SER A 29 12.32 -11.08 -13.81
N HIS A 30 11.88 -12.32 -13.73
CA HIS A 30 11.45 -13.06 -14.93
C HIS A 30 9.96 -12.86 -15.18
N SER A 31 9.55 -12.93 -16.46
CA SER A 31 8.14 -12.92 -16.82
C SER A 31 7.37 -14.02 -16.07
N GLY A 32 6.22 -13.66 -15.49
CA GLY A 32 5.41 -14.54 -14.64
C GLY A 32 5.76 -14.49 -13.15
N GLN A 33 6.84 -13.81 -12.74
CA GLN A 33 7.14 -13.54 -11.34
C GLN A 33 6.60 -12.16 -10.92
N ILE A 34 5.39 -12.16 -10.39
CA ILE A 34 4.78 -10.92 -9.87
C ILE A 34 5.47 -10.52 -8.57
N VAL A 35 5.80 -9.23 -8.46
CA VAL A 35 6.28 -8.58 -7.23
C VAL A 35 5.17 -7.67 -6.70
N LYS A 36 4.81 -7.82 -5.42
CA LYS A 36 3.86 -6.95 -4.75
C LYS A 36 4.57 -5.81 -4.03
N HIS A 37 3.82 -4.74 -3.76
CA HIS A 37 4.30 -3.70 -2.86
C HIS A 37 4.60 -4.29 -1.48
N GLY A 38 5.79 -3.99 -0.94
CA GLY A 38 6.29 -4.51 0.34
C GLY A 38 6.90 -5.92 0.26
N ASP A 39 6.93 -6.56 -0.91
CA ASP A 39 7.58 -7.86 -1.04
C ASP A 39 9.08 -7.76 -0.73
N ARG A 40 9.61 -8.80 -0.09
CA ARG A 40 11.04 -8.91 0.23
C ARG A 40 11.64 -10.12 -0.46
N LYS A 41 12.68 -9.90 -1.26
CA LYS A 41 13.46 -10.98 -1.89
C LYS A 41 14.92 -10.89 -1.47
N CYS A 42 15.61 -12.03 -1.43
CA CYS A 42 17.04 -12.09 -1.15
C CYS A 42 17.80 -12.43 -2.43
N VAL A 43 18.86 -11.68 -2.73
CA VAL A 43 19.91 -12.07 -3.66
C VAL A 43 20.99 -12.75 -2.85
N LEU A 44 21.19 -14.04 -3.12
CA LEU A 44 22.30 -14.79 -2.56
C LEU A 44 23.55 -14.48 -3.41
N SER A 45 24.58 -13.90 -2.80
CA SER A 45 25.88 -13.73 -3.45
C SER A 45 26.52 -15.12 -3.64
N GLY A 46 26.26 -15.75 -4.77
CA GLY A 46 26.78 -17.09 -5.06
C GLY A 46 26.08 -17.74 -6.25
N GLY A 47 26.74 -17.72 -7.41
CA GLY A 47 26.36 -18.57 -8.53
C GLY A 47 26.33 -20.03 -8.08
N ILE A 48 25.28 -20.74 -8.49
CA ILE A 48 25.04 -22.19 -8.37
C ILE A 48 26.27 -23.02 -7.96
N SER A 49 26.23 -23.59 -6.74
CA SER A 49 26.58 -24.98 -6.38
C SER A 49 26.49 -25.17 -4.85
N ILE A 50 25.51 -25.96 -4.40
CA ILE A 50 25.14 -26.16 -2.99
C ILE A 50 26.04 -27.22 -2.31
N TYR A 51 27.36 -27.23 -2.54
CA TYR A 51 28.23 -28.28 -1.98
C TYR A 51 29.37 -27.85 -1.06
N HIS A 52 29.71 -26.56 -0.98
CA HIS A 52 30.66 -26.06 0.02
C HIS A 52 30.23 -24.70 0.57
N CYS A 53 29.41 -24.72 1.62
CA CYS A 53 28.96 -23.51 2.31
C CYS A 53 29.88 -23.18 3.48
N SER A 54 30.93 -22.39 3.22
CA SER A 54 31.79 -21.83 4.26
C SER A 54 31.14 -20.57 4.86
N TYR A 55 30.33 -20.79 5.88
CA TYR A 55 29.98 -19.94 7.04
C TYR A 55 29.54 -18.47 6.97
N GLU A 56 29.72 -17.68 5.90
CA GLU A 56 29.14 -16.31 5.85
C GLU A 56 28.59 -16.03 4.45
N LYS A 57 27.32 -16.39 4.24
CA LYS A 57 26.60 -16.03 3.01
C LYS A 57 26.09 -14.60 3.15
N GLU A 58 26.72 -13.65 2.46
CA GLU A 58 26.18 -12.30 2.29
C GLU A 58 24.86 -12.39 1.49
N CYS A 59 23.73 -12.22 2.18
CA CYS A 59 22.40 -12.12 1.57
C CYS A 59 22.04 -10.64 1.45
N LEU A 60 21.81 -10.18 0.23
CA LEU A 60 21.25 -8.86 -0.02
C LEU A 60 19.73 -8.95 -0.02
N ILE A 61 19.08 -8.38 1.01
CA ILE A 61 17.61 -8.31 1.09
C ILE A 61 17.12 -7.06 0.38
N ILE A 62 16.11 -7.22 -0.45
CA ILE A 62 15.52 -6.17 -1.28
C ILE A 62 14.04 -6.13 -1.02
N GLU A 63 13.60 -4.99 -0.50
CA GLU A 63 12.20 -4.63 -0.35
C GLU A 63 11.75 -3.86 -1.59
N PHE A 64 10.63 -4.27 -2.17
CA PHE A 64 10.05 -3.69 -3.37
C PHE A 64 8.94 -2.71 -3.02
N GLU A 65 9.08 -1.48 -3.51
CA GLU A 65 8.06 -0.46 -3.46
C GLU A 65 7.44 -0.35 -4.86
N VAL A 66 6.17 -0.67 -4.99
CA VAL A 66 5.46 -0.55 -6.28
C VAL A 66 4.67 0.75 -6.29
N ASN A 67 4.97 1.61 -7.27
CA ASN A 67 4.26 2.87 -7.50
C ASN A 67 3.18 2.69 -8.57
N PHE A 68 1.96 3.05 -8.20
CA PHE A 68 0.83 3.14 -9.13
C PHE A 68 0.92 4.46 -9.91
N PRO A 69 0.49 4.47 -11.18
CA PRO A 69 0.40 5.71 -11.94
C PRO A 69 -0.69 6.63 -11.38
N GLU A 70 -0.62 7.91 -11.74
CA GLU A 70 -1.60 8.91 -11.35
C GLU A 70 -3.00 8.64 -11.91
N ASN A 71 -4.02 9.24 -11.28
CA ASN A 71 -5.39 9.18 -11.74
C ASN A 71 -5.50 9.67 -13.20
N GLY A 72 -6.25 8.95 -14.02
CA GLY A 72 -6.41 9.30 -15.45
C GLY A 72 -5.23 8.93 -16.35
N PHE A 73 -4.22 8.20 -15.87
CA PHE A 73 -3.10 7.74 -16.69
C PHE A 73 -3.53 6.86 -17.89
N LEU A 74 -4.65 6.13 -17.77
CA LEU A 74 -5.21 5.31 -18.86
C LEU A 74 -6.53 5.88 -19.36
N TYR A 75 -6.66 5.92 -20.69
CA TYR A 75 -7.93 6.22 -21.35
C TYR A 75 -8.94 5.06 -21.20
N PRO A 76 -10.26 5.34 -21.26
CA PRO A 76 -11.32 4.34 -21.08
C PRO A 76 -11.15 3.08 -21.93
N ASP A 77 -10.79 3.23 -23.21
CA ASP A 77 -10.62 2.09 -24.13
C ASP A 77 -9.53 1.12 -23.67
N LYS A 78 -8.45 1.64 -23.07
CA LYS A 78 -7.34 0.84 -22.55
C LYS A 78 -7.68 0.20 -21.20
N LEU A 79 -8.55 0.84 -20.40
CA LEU A 79 -9.05 0.28 -19.14
C LEU A 79 -9.91 -0.97 -19.40
N LEU A 80 -10.79 -0.93 -20.40
CA LEU A 80 -11.60 -2.08 -20.80
C LEU A 80 -10.75 -3.27 -21.25
N LEU A 81 -9.67 -3.00 -22.01
CA LEU A 81 -8.72 -4.02 -22.42
C LEU A 81 -8.05 -4.65 -21.20
N LEU A 82 -7.61 -3.85 -20.22
CA LEU A 82 -6.98 -4.33 -18.99
C LEU A 82 -7.95 -5.17 -18.14
N GLU A 83 -9.20 -4.73 -18.00
CA GLU A 83 -10.24 -5.48 -17.29
C GLU A 83 -10.51 -6.84 -17.94
N THR A 84 -10.57 -6.89 -19.27
CA THR A 84 -10.82 -8.12 -20.02
C THR A 84 -9.64 -9.09 -19.99
N SER A 85 -8.40 -8.58 -20.01
CA SER A 85 -7.20 -9.40 -20.19
C SER A 85 -6.53 -9.84 -18.89
N PHE A 86 -6.61 -9.04 -17.81
CA PHE A 86 -5.86 -9.30 -16.58
C PHE A 86 -6.73 -9.49 -15.33
N LEU A 87 -7.93 -8.92 -15.31
CA LEU A 87 -8.79 -8.96 -14.12
C LEU A 87 -9.82 -10.09 -14.25
N LYS A 88 -10.05 -10.82 -13.15
CA LYS A 88 -11.25 -11.66 -13.07
C LYS A 88 -12.47 -10.75 -13.16
N LYS A 89 -13.48 -11.16 -13.93
CA LYS A 89 -14.74 -10.41 -14.09
C LYS A 89 -15.22 -9.92 -12.72
N LYS A 90 -15.41 -8.59 -12.57
CA LYS A 90 -15.89 -8.02 -11.31
C LYS A 90 -17.21 -8.71 -10.95
N ARG A 91 -17.32 -9.10 -9.68
CA ARG A 91 -18.59 -9.59 -9.14
C ARG A 91 -19.53 -8.40 -9.11
N GLU A 92 -20.59 -8.45 -9.90
CA GLU A 92 -21.70 -7.50 -9.74
C GLU A 92 -22.25 -7.68 -8.33
N VAL A 93 -22.28 -6.59 -7.58
CA VAL A 93 -22.94 -6.55 -6.28
C VAL A 93 -24.41 -6.34 -6.58
N GLU A 94 -25.25 -7.30 -6.22
CA GLU A 94 -26.70 -7.10 -6.25
C GLU A 94 -27.03 -6.11 -5.13
N GLU A 95 -27.53 -4.94 -5.51
CA GLU A 95 -27.97 -3.93 -4.56
C GLU A 95 -29.26 -4.42 -3.89
N THR A 96 -29.14 -4.91 -2.65
CA THR A 96 -30.29 -5.18 -1.80
C THR A 96 -30.81 -3.84 -1.25
N GLY A 97 -32.13 -3.68 -1.08
CA GLY A 97 -32.75 -2.42 -0.61
C GLY A 97 -32.32 -1.92 0.79
N GLU A 98 -31.41 -2.62 1.46
CA GLU A 98 -30.80 -2.25 2.75
C GLU A 98 -29.39 -1.64 2.58
N MET A 99 -28.89 -1.50 1.35
CA MET A 99 -27.55 -0.98 1.06
C MET A 99 -27.58 0.50 0.70
N ASP A 100 -26.75 1.30 1.38
CA ASP A 100 -26.50 2.70 1.02
C ASP A 100 -25.41 2.81 -0.05
N GLN A 101 -25.73 3.44 -1.17
CA GLN A 101 -24.75 3.76 -2.21
C GLN A 101 -23.93 4.98 -1.77
N VAL A 102 -22.61 4.81 -1.64
CA VAL A 102 -21.68 5.87 -1.24
C VAL A 102 -20.53 5.99 -2.23
N GLU A 103 -20.09 7.23 -2.48
CA GLU A 103 -18.94 7.52 -3.32
C GLU A 103 -17.67 7.64 -2.46
N LEU A 104 -16.56 7.09 -2.95
CA LEU A 104 -15.26 7.28 -2.33
C LEU A 104 -14.75 8.68 -2.66
N VAL A 105 -14.36 9.43 -1.63
CA VAL A 105 -13.71 10.73 -1.75
C VAL A 105 -12.29 10.65 -1.19
N ASP A 106 -11.40 11.51 -1.70
CA ASP A 106 -10.04 11.59 -1.18
C ASP A 106 -10.04 11.97 0.31
N PHE A 107 -9.19 11.30 1.07
CA PHE A 107 -9.05 11.58 2.50
C PHE A 107 -8.27 12.88 2.72
N ASP A 108 -8.95 13.92 3.22
CA ASP A 108 -8.31 15.14 3.72
C ASP A 108 -8.19 15.11 5.26
N PRO A 109 -6.97 15.01 5.82
CA PRO A 109 -6.77 14.98 7.27
C PRO A 109 -7.25 16.25 7.98
N ASN A 110 -7.44 17.37 7.27
CA ASN A 110 -7.89 18.63 7.85
C ASN A 110 -9.41 18.72 8.03
N GLN A 111 -10.20 17.93 7.29
CA GLN A 111 -11.67 17.97 7.40
C GLN A 111 -12.16 17.52 8.79
N LYS A 112 -11.48 16.56 9.43
CA LYS A 112 -11.82 16.08 10.79
C LYS A 112 -11.71 17.15 11.89
N ARG A 113 -10.86 18.16 11.71
CA ARG A 113 -10.67 19.21 12.72
C ARG A 113 -11.84 20.19 12.78
N ARG A 114 -12.56 20.39 11.66
CA ARG A 114 -13.68 21.36 11.61
C ARG A 114 -14.94 20.85 12.33
N HIS A 115 -15.13 19.53 12.43
CA HIS A 115 -16.30 18.95 13.09
C HIS A 115 -16.26 19.00 14.63
N HIS A 116 -15.09 19.20 15.24
CA HIS A 116 -14.99 19.25 16.71
C HIS A 116 -15.20 20.64 17.33
N TYR A 117 -15.29 21.71 16.52
CA TYR A 117 -15.41 23.08 17.03
C TYR A 117 -16.83 23.68 16.95
N ASN A 118 -17.80 22.95 16.40
CA ASN A 118 -19.13 23.48 16.07
C ASN A 118 -20.32 22.76 16.75
N GLY A 119 -20.10 22.07 17.86
CA GLY A 119 -21.20 21.42 18.59
C GLY A 119 -20.89 21.30 20.06
N ASP A 120 -21.27 22.32 20.84
CA ASP A 120 -21.81 22.24 22.21
C ASP A 120 -21.96 23.67 22.77
N VAL A 121 -22.98 24.38 22.26
CA VAL A 121 -23.55 25.56 22.94
C VAL A 121 -25.06 25.37 22.96
N TYR A 122 -25.51 24.49 23.86
CA TYR A 122 -26.85 24.57 24.40
C TYR A 122 -26.71 25.02 25.86
N GLU A 123 -27.01 26.29 26.05
CA GLU A 123 -27.31 26.95 27.32
C GLU A 123 -28.46 26.19 28.01
N ASP A 124 -28.16 25.34 29.00
CA ASP A 124 -29.16 24.81 29.93
C ASP A 124 -29.09 25.65 31.21
N TYR A 125 -29.85 26.76 31.19
CA TYR A 125 -30.15 27.54 32.38
C TYR A 125 -31.13 26.75 33.28
N GLU A 126 -30.83 26.73 34.58
CA GLU A 126 -31.70 26.35 35.70
C GLU A 126 -31.87 24.85 36.04
N HIS A 127 -30.99 24.34 36.91
CA HIS A 127 -31.35 23.99 38.29
C HIS A 127 -30.18 23.32 39.04
N HIS A 128 -29.60 24.02 40.03
CA HIS A 128 -29.08 23.36 41.24
C HIS A 128 -30.29 22.91 42.10
N PRO A 129 -30.23 21.96 43.07
CA PRO A 129 -29.04 21.51 43.82
C PRO A 129 -29.01 20.01 44.27
N ARG A 130 -27.82 19.48 44.57
CA ARG A 130 -27.47 18.42 45.57
C ARG A 130 -26.14 17.82 45.12
N GLY A 131 -25.02 18.01 45.82
CA GLY A 131 -24.79 17.55 47.18
C GLY A 131 -24.04 16.21 47.12
N GLY A 132 -22.72 16.20 47.38
CA GLY A 132 -21.97 14.94 47.44
C GLY A 132 -20.45 15.03 47.30
N ILE A 133 -19.81 15.56 48.35
CA ILE A 133 -18.60 15.06 49.02
C ILE A 133 -17.34 14.73 48.19
N GLN A 134 -16.29 15.45 48.59
CA GLN A 134 -14.86 15.31 48.34
C GLN A 134 -14.27 14.04 48.98
N CYS A 135 -13.46 13.30 48.23
CA CYS A 135 -12.39 12.46 48.79
C CYS A 135 -11.07 12.83 48.10
N GLN A 136 -10.06 13.12 48.92
CA GLN A 136 -8.67 13.25 48.52
C GLN A 136 -7.88 12.14 49.23
N THR A 137 -6.79 11.72 48.58
CA THR A 137 -5.79 10.67 48.90
C THR A 137 -6.19 9.22 48.67
#